data_AF-A0AAD9NXT7-F1
#
_entry.id   AF-A0AAD9NXT7-F1
#
_cell.length_a   1.000
_cell.length_b   1.000
_cell.length_c   1.000
_cell.angle_alpha   90.00
_cell.angle_beta   90.00
_cell.angle_gamma   90.00
#
_symmetry.space_group_name_H-M   'P 1'
#
loop_
_entity.id
_entity.type
_entity.pdbx_description
1 polymer ?
#
loop_
_entity_poly.entity_id
_entity_poly.type
_entity_poly.pdbx_seq_one_letter_code
_entity_poly.pdbx_strand_id
1 'polypeptide(L)'
;METFSDSKRVVARWSEHFQKLLNVPGVIDHTALDNIPQRITKTSLDEIPTIAEMARAIAGLKYGNAPGGDGIPVEVWKQEKTICSADCTS
;
A
#
# COMPACT_ATOMS: atom_id res chain seq x y z
N MET A 1 10.69 27.90 28.32
CA MET A 1 9.87 26.85 27.67
C MET A 1 10.10 27.00 26.18
N GLU A 2 10.96 26.15 25.58
CA GLU A 2 11.34 26.32 24.16
C GLU A 2 10.20 25.87 23.25
N THR A 3 9.81 26.71 22.30
CA THR A 3 8.74 26.43 21.35
C THR A 3 9.30 25.75 20.09
N PHE A 4 8.59 24.73 19.62
CA PHE A 4 8.90 23.93 18.43
C PHE A 4 8.60 24.69 17.12
N SER A 5 9.05 25.94 16.98
CA SER A 5 8.80 26.77 15.80
C SER A 5 9.75 26.49 14.63
N ASP A 6 10.86 25.78 14.88
CA ASP A 6 11.83 25.40 13.85
C ASP A 6 11.60 23.96 13.38
N SER A 7 10.98 23.82 12.21
CA SER A 7 10.67 22.54 11.57
C SER A 7 11.88 21.61 11.43
N LYS A 8 13.08 22.15 11.14
CA LYS A 8 14.28 21.32 10.99
C LYS A 8 14.72 20.74 12.33
N ARG A 9 14.61 21.51 13.41
CA ARG A 9 14.93 21.04 14.78
C ARG A 9 13.93 19.99 15.26
N VAL A 10 12.65 20.15 14.93
CA VAL A 10 11.60 19.16 15.22
C VAL A 10 11.95 17.83 14.53
N VAL A 11 12.22 17.86 13.23
CA VAL A 11 12.57 16.65 12.47
C VAL A 11 13.83 15.99 13.00
N ALA A 12 14.88 16.76 13.30
CA ALA A 12 16.12 16.21 13.85
C ALA A 12 15.90 15.51 15.20
N ARG A 13 15.10 16.10 16.09
CA ARG A 13 14.79 15.49 17.39
C ARG A 13 13.95 14.22 17.27
N TRP A 14 12.95 14.22 16.37
CA TRP A 14 12.18 13.02 16.10
C TRP A 14 13.04 11.92 15.48
N SER A 15 13.92 12.29 14.54
CA SER A 15 14.86 11.36 13.92
C SER A 15 15.76 10.70 14.98
N GLU A 16 16.38 11.49 15.86
CA GLU A 16 17.20 10.97 16.95
C GLU A 16 16.41 10.06 17.90
N HIS A 17 15.20 10.47 18.28
CA HIS A 17 14.34 9.70 19.17
C HIS A 17 13.95 8.34 18.57
N PHE A 18 13.47 8.33 17.33
CA PHE A 18 13.04 7.10 16.67
C PHE A 18 14.23 6.20 16.30
N GLN A 19 15.39 6.77 15.99
CA GLN A 19 16.60 5.96 15.81
C GLN A 19 16.94 5.16 17.05
N LYS A 20 16.88 5.78 18.24
CA LYS A 20 17.13 5.11 19.51
C LYS A 20 16.02 4.12 19.88
N LEU A 21 14.76 4.43 19.58
CA LEU A 21 13.61 3.61 19.94
C LEU A 21 13.49 2.35 19.08
N LEU A 22 13.67 2.49 17.76
CA LEU A 22 13.36 1.43 16.79
C LEU A 22 14.58 0.60 16.40
N ASN A 23 15.80 1.17 16.46
CA ASN A 23 17.01 0.46 16.07
C ASN A 23 17.79 -0.09 17.30
N VAL A 24 17.08 -0.45 18.37
CA VAL A 24 17.70 -1.11 19.52
C VAL A 24 18.20 -2.49 19.05
N PRO A 25 19.50 -2.79 19.19
CA PRO A 25 20.01 -4.12 18.90
C PRO A 25 19.40 -5.11 19.90
N GLY A 26 18.48 -5.94 19.41
CA GLY A 26 17.80 -6.97 20.18
C GLY A 26 17.97 -8.33 19.52
N VAL A 27 18.08 -9.38 20.34
CA VAL A 27 17.93 -10.75 19.85
C VAL A 27 16.44 -10.98 19.67
N ILE A 28 16.01 -11.26 18.44
CA ILE A 28 14.62 -11.62 18.17
C ILE A 28 14.35 -12.93 18.90
N ASP A 29 13.39 -12.89 19.83
CA ASP A 29 12.95 -14.10 20.50
C ASP A 29 12.12 -14.94 19.52
N HIS A 30 12.70 -16.02 19.02
CA HIS A 30 12.04 -16.93 18.10
C HIS A 30 10.79 -17.56 18.73
N THR A 31 10.75 -17.72 20.05
CA THR A 31 9.55 -18.22 20.72
C THR A 31 8.40 -17.22 20.63
N ALA A 32 8.70 -15.92 20.67
CA ALA A 32 7.70 -14.88 20.46
C ALA A 32 7.16 -14.86 19.02
N LEU A 33 8.00 -15.19 18.02
CA LEU A 33 7.56 -15.35 16.63
C LEU A 33 6.64 -16.56 16.45
N ASP A 34 7.00 -17.70 17.05
CA ASP A 34 6.20 -18.93 17.01
C ASP A 34 4.81 -18.74 17.67
N ASN A 35 4.73 -17.81 18.62
CA ASN A 35 3.48 -17.44 19.29
C ASN A 35 2.58 -16.50 18.47
N ILE A 36 3.04 -15.96 17.34
CA ILE A 36 2.20 -15.11 16.46
C ILE A 36 1.24 -16.01 15.68
N PRO A 37 -0.10 -15.87 15.88
CA PRO A 37 -1.06 -16.70 15.18
C PRO A 37 -1.00 -16.43 13.68
N GLN A 38 -0.55 -17.44 12.92
CA GLN A 38 -0.52 -17.37 11.46
C GLN A 38 -1.94 -17.37 10.91
N ARG A 39 -2.23 -16.44 10.01
CA ARG A 39 -3.47 -16.47 9.21
C ARG A 39 -3.30 -17.49 8.09
N ILE A 40 -4.39 -18.12 7.70
CA ILE A 40 -4.41 -19.02 6.54
C ILE A 40 -3.89 -18.26 5.32
N THR A 41 -2.87 -18.80 4.68
CA THR A 41 -2.33 -18.27 3.43
C THR A 41 -3.43 -18.29 2.37
N LYS A 42 -3.75 -17.12 1.81
CA LYS A 42 -4.74 -17.00 0.74
C LYS A 42 -4.08 -17.20 -0.62
N THR A 43 -3.98 -18.45 -1.06
CA THR A 43 -3.46 -18.81 -2.40
C THR A 43 -4.32 -18.24 -3.53
N SER A 44 -5.58 -17.89 -3.26
CA SER A 44 -6.45 -17.22 -4.23
C SER A 44 -5.93 -15.85 -4.68
N LEU A 45 -4.99 -15.25 -3.95
CA LEU A 45 -4.35 -14.00 -4.35
C LEU A 45 -3.25 -14.22 -5.41
N ASP A 46 -2.75 -15.46 -5.54
CA ASP A 46 -1.78 -15.84 -6.57
C ASP A 46 -2.48 -16.14 -7.91
N GLU A 47 -3.82 -16.23 -7.90
CA GLU A 47 -4.62 -16.44 -9.09
C GLU A 47 -4.69 -15.18 -9.93
N ILE A 48 -4.59 -15.33 -11.26
CA ILE A 48 -4.74 -14.22 -12.19
C ILE A 48 -6.20 -13.72 -12.11
N PRO A 49 -6.43 -12.41 -11.92
CA PRO A 49 -7.78 -11.88 -11.82
C PRO A 49 -8.53 -12.07 -13.14
N THR A 50 -9.80 -12.45 -13.03
CA THR A 50 -10.66 -12.61 -14.20
C THR A 50 -11.07 -11.25 -14.78
N ILE A 51 -11.43 -11.21 -16.06
CA ILE A 51 -11.95 -10.00 -16.71
C ILE A 51 -13.21 -9.49 -15.98
N ALA A 52 -14.06 -10.39 -15.47
CA ALA A 52 -15.25 -10.01 -14.71
C ALA A 52 -14.92 -9.39 -13.35
N GLU A 53 -13.87 -9.84 -12.67
CA GLU A 53 -13.37 -9.21 -11.44
C GLU A 53 -12.77 -7.84 -11.71
N MET A 54 -11.94 -7.73 -12.75
CA MET A 54 -11.39 -6.45 -13.20
C MET A 54 -12.48 -5.44 -13.53
N ALA A 55 -13.50 -5.85 -14.30
CA ALA A 55 -14.63 -4.98 -14.64
C ALA A 55 -15.43 -4.53 -13.41
N ARG A 56 -15.66 -5.44 -12.44
CA ARG A 56 -16.32 -5.10 -11.17
C ARG A 56 -15.49 -4.12 -10.34
N ALA A 57 -14.18 -4.32 -10.27
CA ALA A 57 -13.26 -3.45 -9.54
C ALA A 57 -13.27 -2.04 -10.14
N ILE A 58 -13.16 -1.93 -11.47
CA ILE A 58 -13.21 -0.65 -12.20
C ILE A 58 -14.56 0.05 -11.97
N ALA A 59 -15.67 -0.68 -12.07
CA ALA A 59 -17.00 -0.12 -11.82
C ALA A 59 -17.15 0.45 -10.40
N GLY A 60 -16.51 -0.19 -9.41
CA GLY A 60 -16.51 0.19 -8.00
C GLY A 60 -15.64 1.40 -7.65
N LEU A 61 -14.80 1.90 -8.56
CA LEU A 61 -13.98 3.09 -8.30
C LEU A 61 -14.86 4.32 -8.05
N LYS A 62 -14.45 5.22 -7.15
CA LYS A 62 -15.20 6.45 -6.88
C LYS A 62 -14.72 7.57 -7.81
N TYR A 63 -15.67 8.30 -8.39
CA TYR A 63 -15.40 9.49 -9.20
C TYR A 63 -14.84 10.64 -8.36
N GLY A 64 -14.07 11.54 -8.99
CA GLY A 64 -13.57 12.75 -8.33
C GLY A 64 -12.44 12.53 -7.32
N ASN A 65 -11.84 11.34 -7.29
CA ASN A 65 -10.55 11.14 -6.61
C ASN A 65 -9.42 11.79 -7.42
N ALA A 66 -8.43 12.36 -6.73
CA ALA A 66 -7.24 12.85 -7.40
C ALA A 66 -6.53 11.71 -8.15
N PRO A 67 -6.02 11.96 -9.37
CA PRO A 67 -5.21 10.99 -10.10
C PRO A 67 -4.00 10.52 -9.28
N GLY A 68 -3.53 9.30 -9.55
CA GLY A 68 -2.30 8.79 -8.97
C GLY A 68 -1.07 9.50 -9.53
N GLY A 69 0.11 8.96 -9.24
CA GLY A 69 1.37 9.45 -9.83
C GLY A 69 1.44 9.29 -11.36
N ASP A 70 0.55 8.47 -11.92
CA ASP A 70 0.32 8.30 -13.35
C ASP A 70 -0.46 9.47 -13.99
N GLY A 71 -1.11 10.31 -13.19
CA GLY A 71 -1.91 11.43 -13.67
C GLY A 71 -3.21 11.01 -14.38
N ILE A 72 -3.58 9.73 -14.34
CA ILE A 72 -4.77 9.22 -15.05
C ILE A 72 -5.99 9.29 -14.13
N PRO A 73 -7.03 10.06 -14.50
CA PRO A 73 -8.23 10.17 -13.69
C PRO A 73 -9.13 8.92 -13.83
N VAL A 74 -9.89 8.62 -12.79
CA VAL A 74 -10.78 7.44 -12.70
C VAL A 74 -11.82 7.37 -13.82
N GLU A 75 -12.21 8.52 -14.36
CA GLU A 75 -13.17 8.68 -15.44
C GLU A 75 -12.70 7.98 -16.72
N VAL A 76 -11.39 7.95 -16.99
CA VAL A 76 -10.82 7.28 -18.17
C VAL A 76 -11.03 5.77 -18.08
N TRP A 77 -10.69 5.19 -16.93
CA TRP A 77 -10.84 3.76 -16.67
C TRP A 77 -12.30 3.28 -16.77
N LYS A 78 -13.26 4.14 -16.43
CA LYS A 78 -14.69 3.80 -16.51
C LYS A 78 -15.31 3.99 -17.90
N GLN A 79 -14.70 4.82 -18.75
CA GLN A 79 -15.17 5.06 -20.12
C GLN A 79 -14.69 3.98 -21.09
N GLU A 80 -13.51 3.40 -20.85
CA GLU A 80 -12.95 2.33 -21.67
C GLU A 80 -13.65 0.99 -21.41
N LYS A 81 -14.81 0.79 -22.03
CA LYS A 81 -15.60 -0.46 -21.97
C LYS A 81 -14.91 -1.66 -22.65
N THR A 82 -13.65 -1.56 -23.06
CA THR A 82 -12.97 -2.56 -23.89
C THR A 82 -11.47 -2.62 -23.59
N ILE A 83 -11.10 -2.91 -22.33
CA ILE A 83 -9.69 -3.10 -21.94
C ILE A 83 -9.14 -4.48 -22.38
N CYS A 84 -9.94 -5.34 -23.00
CA CYS A 84 -9.49 -6.67 -23.42
C CYS A 84 -9.97 -7.01 -24.83
N SER A 85 -9.33 -6.45 -25.86
CA SER A 85 -9.06 -7.27 -27.04
C SER A 85 -7.78 -8.05 -26.75
N ALA A 86 -7.86 -9.38 -26.92
CA ALA A 86 -6.79 -10.35 -26.81
C ALA A 86 -5.40 -9.77 -27.10
N ASP A 87 -4.44 -10.00 -26.20
CA ASP A 87 -2.97 -10.16 -26.44
C ASP A 87 -2.14 -9.76 -25.20
N CYS A 88 -2.52 -10.23 -24.01
CA CYS A 88 -1.64 -10.22 -22.83
C CYS A 88 -1.52 -11.62 -22.25
N THR A 89 -1.05 -12.54 -23.07
CA THR A 89 -0.34 -13.75 -22.62
C THR A 89 1.01 -13.75 -23.33
N SER A 90 2.03 -13.25 -22.63
CA SER A 90 3.42 -13.57 -22.92
C SER A 90 4.15 -13.86 -21.62
#